data_AF-W6ZRX7-F1
#
_entry.id   AF-W6ZRX7-F1
#
_cell.length_a   1.000
_cell.length_b   1.000
_cell.length_c   1.000
_cell.angle_alpha   90.00
_cell.angle_beta   90.00
_cell.angle_gamma   90.00
#
_symmetry.space_group_name_H-M   'P 1'
#
loop_
_entity.id
_entity.type
_entity.pdbx_description
1 polymer ?
#
loop_
_entity_poly.entity_id
_entity_poly.type
_entity_poly.pdbx_seq_one_letter_code
_entity_poly.pdbx_strand_id
1 'polypeptide(L)'
;MIQIHSTKHEPDPTLAHSFLISLLILHTIPWLRRTCRLSRLTSYLSNLLKSLLRPTPSSPILPNPIRPSPSPPDTALHNGIPYISLTSAYHHTLRQSWTNDPTKLYLESCFNPHSHVNLATDYGIEGLCPVVKATEGDRFILRDGEQKYYLWDGWSGELRRFRERWTEGCRDKEEVVKGIVCEMTWAESDTEVVRRGR
;
A
#
# COMPACT_ATOMS: atom_id res chain seq x y z
N MET A 1 -68.58 23.27 20.34
CA MET A 1 -67.96 22.63 19.17
C MET A 1 -66.75 23.46 18.78
N ILE A 2 -65.53 22.96 18.99
CA ILE A 2 -64.29 23.65 18.60
C ILE A 2 -63.69 22.87 17.44
N GLN A 3 -63.60 23.52 16.28
CA GLN A 3 -63.16 22.94 15.02
C GLN A 3 -61.63 23.09 14.95
N ILE A 4 -60.90 21.98 15.14
CA ILE A 4 -59.44 21.97 15.03
C ILE A 4 -59.08 21.89 13.54
N HIS A 5 -58.64 23.01 12.98
CA HIS A 5 -58.03 23.04 11.64
C HIS A 5 -56.66 22.33 11.72
N SER A 6 -56.59 21.11 11.20
CA SER A 6 -55.34 20.40 10.96
C SER A 6 -54.66 21.00 9.72
N THR A 7 -53.71 21.91 9.94
CA THR A 7 -52.84 22.40 8.88
C THR A 7 -51.79 21.33 8.59
N LYS A 8 -51.98 20.61 7.47
CA LYS A 8 -50.91 19.80 6.88
C LYS A 8 -49.75 20.75 6.57
N HIS A 9 -48.68 20.63 7.34
CA HIS A 9 -47.44 21.33 7.08
C HIS A 9 -46.79 20.69 5.86
N GLU A 10 -47.06 21.26 4.68
CA GLU A 10 -46.38 20.88 3.44
C GLU A 10 -44.93 21.40 3.54
N PRO A 11 -43.91 20.54 3.36
CA PRO A 11 -42.52 20.98 3.46
C PRO A 11 -42.20 21.91 2.29
N ASP A 12 -41.78 23.14 2.60
CA ASP A 12 -41.45 24.16 1.61
C ASP A 12 -40.34 23.64 0.68
N PRO A 13 -40.63 23.45 -0.62
CA PRO A 13 -39.70 22.81 -1.55
C PRO A 13 -38.41 23.61 -1.74
N THR A 14 -38.46 24.93 -1.49
CA THR A 14 -37.28 25.81 -1.57
C THR A 14 -36.29 25.56 -0.44
N LEU A 15 -36.80 25.19 0.75
CA LEU A 15 -36.00 24.92 1.93
C LEU A 15 -35.34 23.54 1.82
N ALA A 16 -36.08 22.53 1.37
CA ALA A 16 -35.53 21.20 1.09
C ALA A 16 -34.42 21.25 0.01
N HIS A 17 -34.58 22.11 -1.00
CA HIS A 17 -33.59 22.31 -2.05
C HIS A 17 -32.30 22.97 -1.53
N SER A 18 -32.41 23.96 -0.63
CA SER A 18 -31.23 24.63 -0.05
C SER A 18 -30.44 23.72 0.89
N PHE A 19 -31.12 22.83 1.63
CA PHE A 19 -30.47 21.80 2.44
C PHE A 19 -29.75 20.77 1.59
N LEU A 20 -30.35 20.29 0.49
CA LEU A 20 -29.71 19.35 -0.43
C LEU A 20 -28.50 19.96 -1.13
N ILE A 21 -28.58 21.23 -1.55
CA ILE A 21 -27.44 21.95 -2.13
C ILE A 21 -26.33 22.11 -1.10
N SER A 22 -26.67 22.48 0.15
CA SER A 22 -25.67 22.62 1.22
C SER A 22 -25.01 21.28 1.57
N LEU A 23 -25.77 20.18 1.57
CA LEU A 23 -25.26 18.83 1.79
C LEU A 23 -24.32 18.40 0.63
N LEU A 24 -24.72 18.66 -0.62
CA LEU A 24 -23.90 18.42 -1.80
C LEU A 24 -22.61 19.23 -1.74
N ILE A 25 -22.67 20.51 -1.39
CA ILE A 25 -21.49 21.38 -1.27
C ILE A 25 -20.57 20.88 -0.14
N LEU A 26 -21.12 20.51 1.03
CA LEU A 26 -20.34 20.04 2.17
C LEU A 26 -19.66 18.69 1.91
N HIS A 27 -20.25 17.82 1.08
CA HIS A 27 -19.67 16.52 0.71
C HIS A 27 -18.81 16.56 -0.56
N THR A 28 -19.06 17.48 -1.50
CA THR A 28 -18.30 17.60 -2.75
C THR A 28 -17.08 18.52 -2.63
N ILE A 29 -17.05 19.49 -1.72
CA ILE A 29 -15.86 20.36 -1.54
C ILE A 29 -14.66 19.61 -0.93
N PRO A 30 -14.80 18.71 0.07
CA PRO A 30 -13.72 17.84 0.50
C PRO A 30 -13.25 16.89 -0.60
N TRP A 31 -14.18 16.49 -1.49
CA TRP A 31 -13.89 15.68 -2.68
C TRP A 31 -13.10 16.48 -3.73
N LEU A 32 -13.48 17.72 -4.03
CA LEU A 32 -12.75 18.62 -4.96
C LEU A 32 -11.38 19.05 -4.44
N ARG A 33 -11.22 19.28 -3.12
CA ARG A 33 -9.89 19.55 -2.52
C ARG A 33 -8.99 18.31 -2.53
N ARG A 34 -9.55 17.09 -2.51
CA ARG A 34 -8.81 15.83 -2.65
C ARG A 34 -8.49 15.47 -4.10
N THR A 35 -9.22 15.99 -5.08
CA THR A 35 -8.99 15.72 -6.52
C THR A 35 -8.13 16.78 -7.23
N CYS A 36 -7.48 17.70 -6.50
CA CYS A 36 -6.41 18.56 -7.03
C CYS A 36 -5.17 17.75 -7.50
N ARG A 37 -5.35 16.93 -8.54
CA ARG A 37 -4.35 16.45 -9.49
C ARG A 37 -4.10 17.54 -10.55
N LEU A 38 -3.68 18.73 -10.16
CA LEU A 38 -3.00 19.63 -11.12
C LEU A 38 -1.48 19.42 -11.16
N SER A 39 -0.90 18.83 -10.11
CA SER A 39 0.54 18.49 -10.08
C SER A 39 0.92 17.21 -10.85
N ARG A 40 -0.07 16.40 -11.24
CA ARG A 40 0.18 15.13 -11.95
C ARG A 40 0.40 15.28 -13.46
N LEU A 41 -0.11 16.35 -14.09
CA LEU A 41 0.16 16.63 -15.51
C LEU A 41 1.55 17.26 -15.75
N THR A 42 2.02 18.09 -14.82
CA THR A 42 3.30 18.80 -14.96
C THR A 42 4.51 17.88 -14.75
N SER A 43 4.38 16.87 -13.90
CA SER A 43 5.45 15.89 -13.66
C SER A 43 5.67 14.93 -14.84
N TYR A 44 4.59 14.57 -15.56
CA TYR A 44 4.69 13.70 -16.73
C TYR A 44 5.43 14.38 -17.89
N LEU A 45 5.07 15.63 -18.20
CA LEU A 45 5.74 16.43 -19.25
C LEU A 45 7.20 16.75 -18.90
N SER A 46 7.48 17.04 -17.62
CA SER A 46 8.84 17.31 -17.11
C SER A 46 9.79 16.12 -17.23
N ASN A 47 9.30 14.90 -16.91
CA ASN A 47 10.13 13.69 -16.97
C ASN A 47 10.38 13.24 -18.42
N LEU A 48 9.43 13.47 -19.32
CA LEU A 48 9.56 13.17 -20.76
C LEU A 48 10.62 14.06 -21.42
N LEU A 49 10.64 15.35 -21.07
CA LEU A 49 11.67 16.30 -21.53
C LEU A 49 13.08 15.99 -20.99
N LYS A 50 13.19 15.52 -19.75
CA LYS A 50 14.49 15.16 -19.15
C LYS A 50 15.08 13.86 -19.71
N SER A 51 14.23 12.93 -20.14
CA SER A 51 14.64 11.67 -20.77
C SER A 51 15.29 11.87 -22.14
N LEU A 52 14.78 12.82 -22.94
CA LEU A 52 15.27 13.10 -24.29
C LEU A 52 16.63 13.83 -24.34
N LEU A 53 17.13 14.33 -23.20
CA LEU A 53 18.27 15.24 -23.14
C LEU A 53 19.52 14.67 -22.43
N ARG A 54 19.52 13.40 -22.01
CA ARG A 54 20.71 12.82 -21.35
C ARG A 54 21.61 12.08 -22.33
N PRO A 55 22.89 12.48 -22.48
CA PRO A 55 23.88 11.71 -23.20
C PRO A 55 24.36 10.53 -22.34
N THR A 56 24.51 9.37 -22.97
CA THR A 56 25.01 8.12 -22.39
C THR A 56 26.52 8.18 -22.15
N PRO A 57 27.02 7.73 -20.98
CA PRO A 57 28.39 7.30 -20.84
C PRO A 57 28.52 5.78 -20.78
N SER A 58 29.59 5.31 -21.42
CA SER A 58 30.03 3.94 -21.65
C SER A 58 30.59 3.23 -20.42
N SER A 59 30.39 1.92 -20.37
CA SER A 59 30.88 0.97 -19.34
C SER A 59 32.40 0.73 -19.38
N PRO A 60 32.96 0.17 -18.30
CA PRO A 60 33.84 -0.99 -18.44
C PRO A 60 33.59 -2.13 -17.42
N ILE A 61 34.31 -3.23 -17.62
CA ILE A 61 34.03 -4.65 -17.29
C ILE A 61 34.70 -5.16 -15.98
N LEU A 62 34.01 -6.11 -15.31
CA LEU A 62 34.28 -7.14 -14.27
C LEU A 62 35.71 -7.42 -13.70
N PRO A 63 35.86 -7.99 -12.46
CA PRO A 63 35.53 -9.42 -12.17
C PRO A 63 34.90 -9.77 -10.78
N ASN A 64 34.13 -10.87 -10.76
CA ASN A 64 33.50 -11.59 -9.62
C ASN A 64 34.46 -12.69 -9.04
N PRO A 65 34.26 -13.38 -7.88
CA PRO A 65 32.97 -13.83 -7.32
C PRO A 65 32.84 -13.98 -5.76
N ILE A 66 31.80 -13.40 -5.17
CA ILE A 66 30.98 -14.06 -4.13
C ILE A 66 29.54 -13.73 -4.54
N ARG A 67 28.73 -14.73 -4.83
CA ARG A 67 27.32 -14.52 -5.21
C ARG A 67 26.45 -14.69 -3.96
N PRO A 68 26.15 -13.65 -3.17
CA PRO A 68 24.80 -13.56 -2.64
C PRO A 68 23.89 -13.38 -3.86
N SER A 69 22.78 -14.12 -3.89
CA SER A 69 21.68 -13.82 -4.81
C SER A 69 21.44 -12.29 -4.78
N PRO A 70 21.28 -11.60 -5.91
CA PRO A 70 21.05 -10.16 -5.90
C PRO A 70 19.72 -9.93 -5.20
N SER A 71 19.77 -9.67 -3.89
CA SER A 71 18.65 -9.13 -3.16
C SER A 71 18.17 -7.90 -3.93
N PRO A 72 16.86 -7.74 -4.14
CA PRO A 72 16.33 -6.51 -4.71
C PRO A 72 16.98 -5.30 -4.01
N PRO A 73 17.28 -4.21 -4.72
CA PRO A 73 18.05 -3.07 -4.18
C PRO A 73 17.42 -2.41 -2.94
N ASP A 74 16.18 -2.76 -2.60
CA ASP A 74 15.42 -2.27 -1.45
C ASP A 74 15.44 -3.20 -0.23
N THR A 75 16.05 -4.38 -0.33
CA THR A 75 16.03 -5.40 0.72
C THR A 75 17.15 -5.16 1.73
N ALA A 76 16.78 -4.90 2.97
CA ALA A 76 17.68 -4.81 4.11
C ALA A 76 17.75 -6.15 4.86
N LEU A 77 18.76 -6.30 5.72
CA LEU A 77 18.95 -7.49 6.54
C LEU A 77 18.90 -7.10 8.02
N HIS A 78 18.20 -7.90 8.82
CA HIS A 78 18.25 -7.84 10.27
C HIS A 78 18.43 -9.26 10.81
N ASN A 79 19.49 -9.50 11.59
CA ASN A 79 19.93 -10.84 12.01
C ASN A 79 20.12 -11.82 10.82
N GLY A 80 20.53 -11.31 9.65
CA GLY A 80 20.68 -12.12 8.44
C GLY A 80 19.36 -12.49 7.73
N ILE A 81 18.22 -12.01 8.22
CA ILE A 81 16.90 -12.25 7.62
C ILE A 81 16.46 -11.03 6.79
N PRO A 82 16.02 -11.23 5.53
CA PRO A 82 15.63 -10.15 4.65
C PRO A 82 14.27 -9.53 4.99
N TYR A 83 14.19 -8.21 4.83
CA TYR A 83 12.95 -7.43 4.88
C TYR A 83 13.06 -6.22 3.96
N ILE A 84 11.93 -5.58 3.63
CA ILE A 84 11.93 -4.35 2.84
C ILE A 84 11.96 -3.15 3.78
N SER A 85 13.08 -2.43 3.80
CA SER A 85 13.20 -1.23 4.63
C SER A 85 12.50 -0.06 3.97
N LEU A 86 11.67 0.66 4.73
CA LEU A 86 11.11 1.94 4.33
C LEU A 86 11.99 3.07 4.86
N THR A 87 11.94 4.22 4.21
CA THR A 87 12.64 5.40 4.70
C THR A 87 11.99 5.95 5.98
N SER A 88 12.81 6.51 6.88
CA SER A 88 12.36 7.02 8.18
C SER A 88 11.28 8.10 8.07
N ALA A 89 11.27 8.88 6.99
CA ALA A 89 10.24 9.87 6.69
C ALA A 89 8.81 9.26 6.65
N TYR A 90 8.69 7.98 6.27
CA TYR A 90 7.42 7.29 6.18
C TYR A 90 6.99 6.61 7.47
N HIS A 91 7.87 6.47 8.47
CA HIS A 91 7.51 5.90 9.76
C HIS A 91 6.40 6.70 10.46
N HIS A 92 6.37 8.03 10.26
CA HIS A 92 5.31 8.90 10.76
C HIS A 92 4.00 8.80 9.95
N THR A 93 4.06 8.28 8.72
CA THR A 93 2.90 8.17 7.81
C THR A 93 2.24 6.79 7.85
N LEU A 94 2.96 5.77 8.31
CA LEU A 94 2.34 4.57 8.82
C LEU A 94 1.47 5.03 9.98
N ARG A 95 0.14 4.96 9.80
CA ARG A 95 -0.80 5.18 10.92
C ARG A 95 -0.27 4.38 12.12
N GLN A 96 -0.44 4.87 13.35
CA GLN A 96 0.05 4.24 14.60
C GLN A 96 -0.19 2.71 14.68
N SER A 97 -1.10 2.19 13.86
CA SER A 97 -1.46 0.81 13.63
C SER A 97 -0.47 -0.05 12.80
N TRP A 98 0.62 0.48 12.22
CA TRP A 98 1.59 -0.29 11.39
C TRP A 98 3.05 0.07 11.69
N THR A 99 3.97 -0.88 11.50
CA THR A 99 5.40 -0.71 11.76
C THR A 99 6.30 -1.37 10.71
N ASN A 100 7.41 -0.70 10.37
CA ASN A 100 8.54 -1.24 9.59
C ASN A 100 9.77 -1.55 10.48
N ASP A 101 9.63 -1.42 11.79
CA ASP A 101 10.72 -1.68 12.74
C ASP A 101 11.11 -3.17 12.67
N PRO A 102 12.35 -3.50 12.26
CA PRO A 102 12.76 -4.89 12.02
C PRO A 102 12.71 -5.75 13.29
N THR A 103 12.81 -5.13 14.48
CA THR A 103 12.66 -5.83 15.76
C THR A 103 11.21 -6.26 16.04
N LYS A 104 10.25 -5.64 15.36
CA LYS A 104 8.80 -5.89 15.50
C LYS A 104 8.20 -6.62 14.31
N LEU A 105 8.96 -6.86 13.23
CA LEU A 105 8.50 -7.61 12.05
C LEU A 105 8.49 -9.13 12.26
N TYR A 106 8.90 -9.63 13.43
CA TYR A 106 8.95 -11.07 13.75
C TYR A 106 9.68 -11.89 12.68
N LEU A 107 10.82 -11.38 12.21
CA LEU A 107 11.55 -11.96 11.08
C LEU A 107 11.95 -13.43 11.31
N GLU A 108 12.25 -13.78 12.55
CA GLU A 108 12.70 -15.13 12.94
C GLU A 108 11.60 -16.20 12.90
N SER A 109 10.30 -15.82 12.85
CA SER A 109 9.20 -16.79 12.91
C SER A 109 8.93 -17.46 11.55
N CYS A 110 8.44 -16.70 10.58
CA CYS A 110 7.93 -17.23 9.30
C CYS A 110 8.69 -16.71 8.07
N PHE A 111 9.67 -15.81 8.28
CA PHE A 111 10.43 -15.17 7.20
C PHE A 111 11.89 -15.59 7.16
N ASN A 112 12.36 -16.39 8.12
CA ASN A 112 13.73 -16.89 8.15
C ASN A 112 13.99 -17.83 6.96
N PRO A 113 14.90 -17.49 6.02
CA PRO A 113 15.15 -18.31 4.83
C PRO A 113 15.83 -19.65 5.16
N HIS A 114 16.43 -19.78 6.34
CA HIS A 114 17.06 -21.02 6.81
C HIS A 114 16.10 -21.93 7.58
N SER A 115 14.87 -21.49 7.85
CA SER A 115 13.84 -22.30 8.51
C SER A 115 13.15 -23.22 7.51
N HIS A 116 12.84 -24.45 7.93
CA HIS A 116 11.99 -25.38 7.16
C HIS A 116 10.54 -24.89 7.04
N VAL A 117 10.10 -24.04 7.97
CA VAL A 117 8.79 -23.39 7.98
C VAL A 117 8.97 -21.94 7.58
N ASN A 118 8.69 -21.64 6.32
CA ASN A 118 8.91 -20.32 5.73
C ASN A 118 7.80 -20.00 4.71
N LEU A 119 7.23 -18.80 4.81
CA LEU A 119 6.10 -18.37 3.97
C LEU A 119 6.41 -18.36 2.47
N ALA A 120 7.61 -17.91 2.08
CA ALA A 120 8.04 -17.92 0.69
C ALA A 120 8.00 -19.34 0.11
N THR A 121 8.40 -20.33 0.91
CA THR A 121 8.43 -21.73 0.48
C THR A 121 7.05 -22.38 0.53
N ASP A 122 6.24 -22.03 1.53
CA ASP A 122 4.88 -22.56 1.70
C ASP A 122 3.92 -22.14 0.57
N TYR A 123 4.10 -20.91 0.06
CA TYR A 123 3.31 -20.39 -1.06
C TYR A 123 4.02 -20.50 -2.41
N GLY A 124 5.28 -20.95 -2.44
CA GLY A 124 6.08 -21.02 -3.66
C GLY A 124 6.33 -19.65 -4.30
N ILE A 125 6.50 -18.60 -3.49
CA ILE A 125 6.72 -17.21 -3.94
C ILE A 125 8.16 -16.83 -3.66
N GLU A 126 8.94 -16.64 -4.71
CA GLU A 126 10.35 -16.27 -4.59
C GLU A 126 10.53 -14.85 -4.04
N GLY A 127 11.48 -14.68 -3.11
CA GLY A 127 11.85 -13.38 -2.57
C GLY A 127 10.77 -12.72 -1.69
N LEU A 128 9.77 -13.48 -1.22
CA LEU A 128 8.71 -12.96 -0.36
C LEU A 128 9.29 -12.46 0.97
N CYS A 129 9.27 -11.14 1.16
CA CYS A 129 9.82 -10.46 2.32
C CYS A 129 8.76 -9.59 3.02
N PRO A 130 8.83 -9.45 4.36
CA PRO A 130 7.96 -8.54 5.08
C PRO A 130 8.34 -7.08 4.80
N VAL A 131 7.31 -6.24 4.63
CA VAL A 131 7.44 -4.79 4.47
C VAL A 131 6.96 -4.09 5.73
N VAL A 132 5.71 -4.30 6.14
CA VAL A 132 5.20 -3.75 7.40
C VAL A 132 4.35 -4.78 8.12
N LYS A 133 4.31 -4.68 9.45
CA LYS A 133 3.43 -5.45 10.32
C LYS A 133 2.42 -4.50 10.97
N ALA A 134 1.19 -4.96 11.16
CA ALA A 134 0.25 -4.28 12.03
C ALA A 134 0.78 -4.27 13.48
N THR A 135 0.71 -3.11 14.16
CA THR A 135 1.13 -3.02 15.56
C THR A 135 0.23 -3.83 16.48
N GLU A 136 -1.04 -4.00 16.08
CA GLU A 136 -2.01 -4.89 16.71
C GLU A 136 -2.28 -6.11 15.82
N GLY A 137 -2.24 -7.31 16.41
CA GLY A 137 -2.42 -8.58 15.72
C GLY A 137 -1.24 -9.01 14.84
N ASP A 138 -1.47 -10.01 14.00
CA ASP A 138 -0.45 -10.67 13.17
C ASP A 138 -0.73 -10.53 11.68
N ARG A 139 -1.02 -9.29 11.25
CA ARG A 139 -1.20 -8.96 9.84
C ARG A 139 0.06 -8.31 9.27
N PHE A 140 0.44 -8.74 8.08
CA PHE A 140 1.67 -8.31 7.42
C PHE A 140 1.38 -7.87 5.98
N ILE A 141 2.00 -6.78 5.55
CA ILE A 141 2.15 -6.46 4.13
C ILE A 141 3.51 -7.02 3.70
N LEU A 142 3.50 -7.87 2.68
CA LEU A 142 4.67 -8.53 2.12
C LEU A 142 4.92 -8.04 0.69
N ARG A 143 6.15 -8.20 0.21
CA ARG A 143 6.54 -7.94 -1.19
C ARG A 143 7.40 -9.08 -1.69
N ASP A 144 7.16 -9.57 -2.90
CA ASP A 144 7.97 -10.61 -3.53
C ASP A 144 9.13 -10.04 -4.37
N GLY A 145 9.92 -10.94 -4.97
CA GLY A 145 11.01 -10.57 -5.88
C GLY A 145 10.55 -9.87 -7.17
N GLU A 146 9.29 -10.07 -7.57
CA GLU A 146 8.65 -9.43 -8.74
C GLU A 146 7.95 -8.10 -8.39
N GLN A 147 8.17 -7.60 -7.17
CA GLN A 147 7.59 -6.35 -6.65
C GLN A 147 6.06 -6.37 -6.50
N LYS A 148 5.43 -7.54 -6.47
CA LYS A 148 4.01 -7.70 -6.14
C LYS A 148 3.83 -7.63 -4.63
N TYR A 149 2.69 -7.09 -4.20
CA TYR A 149 2.37 -6.90 -2.80
C TYR A 149 1.30 -7.87 -2.34
N TYR A 150 1.41 -8.29 -1.09
CA TYR A 150 0.52 -9.26 -0.47
C TYR A 150 0.11 -8.81 0.93
N LEU A 151 -1.07 -9.24 1.33
CA LEU A 151 -1.56 -9.20 2.70
C LEU A 151 -1.54 -10.63 3.24
N TRP A 152 -0.77 -10.85 4.29
CA TRP A 152 -0.78 -12.11 5.02
C TRP A 152 -1.41 -11.89 6.40
N ASP A 153 -2.29 -12.82 6.78
CA ASP A 153 -2.88 -12.87 8.11
C ASP A 153 -2.38 -14.13 8.82
N GLY A 154 -1.60 -13.93 9.88
CA GLY A 154 -1.02 -15.01 10.67
C GLY A 154 -2.03 -15.84 11.46
N TRP A 155 -3.23 -15.30 11.73
CA TRP A 155 -4.29 -16.01 12.45
C TRP A 155 -5.05 -16.96 11.54
N SER A 156 -5.48 -16.49 10.36
CA SER A 156 -6.15 -17.36 9.39
C SER A 156 -5.17 -18.20 8.58
N GLY A 157 -3.89 -17.81 8.55
CA GLY A 157 -2.90 -18.39 7.65
C GLY A 157 -3.23 -18.12 6.18
N GLU A 158 -4.01 -17.09 5.87
CA GLU A 158 -4.40 -16.76 4.50
C GLU A 158 -3.45 -15.72 3.91
N LEU A 159 -2.99 -15.97 2.68
CA LEU A 159 -2.22 -15.02 1.89
C LEU A 159 -3.09 -14.50 0.74
N ARG A 160 -3.16 -13.19 0.63
CA ARG A 160 -3.96 -12.48 -0.36
C ARG A 160 -3.08 -11.52 -1.16
N ARG A 161 -3.12 -11.59 -2.48
CA ARG A 161 -2.36 -10.70 -3.37
C ARG A 161 -3.16 -9.43 -3.62
N PHE A 162 -2.54 -8.25 -3.48
CA PHE A 162 -3.15 -6.99 -3.93
C PHE A 162 -3.16 -6.92 -5.45
N ARG A 163 -4.26 -6.44 -6.03
CA ARG A 163 -4.35 -6.21 -7.48
C ARG A 163 -3.46 -5.07 -7.94
N GLU A 164 -3.12 -5.08 -9.22
CA GLU A 164 -2.16 -4.15 -9.83
C GLU A 164 -2.54 -2.68 -9.68
N ARG A 165 -3.84 -2.36 -9.54
CA ARG A 165 -4.31 -0.99 -9.30
C ARG A 165 -3.69 -0.31 -8.06
N TRP A 166 -3.22 -1.11 -7.09
CA TRP A 166 -2.58 -0.61 -5.86
C TRP A 166 -1.10 -0.29 -6.05
N THR A 167 -0.48 -0.83 -7.10
CA THR A 167 0.93 -0.64 -7.44
C THR A 167 1.12 0.25 -8.67
N GLU A 168 0.11 0.33 -9.54
CA GLU A 168 0.18 1.04 -10.82
C GLU A 168 0.36 2.55 -10.64
N GLY A 169 1.38 3.11 -11.28
CA GLY A 169 1.67 4.55 -11.24
C GLY A 169 2.28 5.06 -9.93
N CYS A 170 2.56 4.18 -8.97
CA CYS A 170 3.37 4.51 -7.79
C CYS A 170 4.85 4.64 -8.16
N ARG A 171 5.52 5.62 -7.57
CA ARG A 171 6.93 5.94 -7.88
C ARG A 171 7.91 5.07 -7.13
N ASP A 172 7.56 4.70 -5.91
CA ASP A 172 8.39 3.95 -4.99
C ASP A 172 7.54 3.04 -4.08
N LYS A 173 8.23 2.16 -3.37
CA LYS A 173 7.62 1.20 -2.45
C LYS A 173 6.88 1.89 -1.30
N GLU A 174 7.35 3.05 -0.87
CA GLU A 174 6.76 3.84 0.20
C GLU A 174 5.37 4.39 -0.20
N GLU A 175 5.21 4.87 -1.43
CA GLU A 175 3.94 5.35 -1.97
C GLU A 175 2.90 4.21 -2.04
N VAL A 176 3.33 3.01 -2.46
CA VAL A 176 2.47 1.80 -2.48
C VAL A 176 2.00 1.46 -1.07
N VAL A 177 2.93 1.30 -0.13
CA VAL A 177 2.61 0.92 1.26
C VAL A 177 1.71 1.96 1.91
N LYS A 178 1.99 3.25 1.69
CA LYS A 178 1.15 4.34 2.20
C LYS A 178 -0.27 4.25 1.62
N GLY A 179 -0.41 4.03 0.31
CA GLY A 179 -1.71 3.86 -0.34
C GLY A 179 -2.51 2.71 0.26
N ILE A 180 -1.88 1.53 0.37
CA ILE A 180 -2.49 0.33 0.94
C ILE A 180 -2.89 0.56 2.40
N VAL A 181 -1.99 1.08 3.24
CA VAL A 181 -2.27 1.30 4.68
C VAL A 181 -3.33 2.37 4.91
N CYS A 182 -3.32 3.46 4.14
CA CYS A 182 -4.31 4.53 4.28
C CYS A 182 -5.71 4.09 3.87
N GLU A 183 -5.82 3.21 2.88
CA GLU A 183 -7.08 2.70 2.32
C GLU A 183 -7.27 1.20 2.61
N MET A 184 -6.77 0.71 3.75
CA MET A 184 -6.67 -0.73 4.07
C MET A 184 -7.97 -1.50 3.86
N THR A 185 -9.11 -0.96 4.26
CA THR A 185 -10.43 -1.60 4.05
C THR A 185 -10.74 -1.84 2.57
N TRP A 186 -10.42 -0.86 1.71
CA TRP A 186 -10.61 -0.96 0.27
C TRP A 186 -9.53 -1.82 -0.39
N ALA A 187 -8.31 -1.78 0.13
CA ALA A 187 -7.20 -2.59 -0.34
C ALA A 187 -7.46 -4.07 -0.06
N GLU A 188 -7.92 -4.40 1.14
CA GLU A 188 -8.22 -5.77 1.56
C GLU A 188 -9.35 -6.40 0.76
N SER A 189 -10.42 -5.64 0.48
CA SER A 189 -11.55 -6.11 -0.34
C SER A 189 -11.19 -6.30 -1.82
N ASP A 190 -10.06 -5.77 -2.27
CA ASP A 190 -9.55 -5.89 -3.64
C ASP A 190 -8.26 -6.69 -3.67
N THR A 191 -8.35 -7.89 -3.12
CA THR A 191 -7.28 -8.87 -3.13
C THR A 191 -7.75 -10.20 -3.73
N GLU A 192 -6.78 -11.03 -4.10
CA GLU A 192 -7.02 -12.37 -4.61
C GLU A 192 -6.33 -13.39 -3.72
N VAL A 193 -7.06 -14.43 -3.30
CA VAL A 193 -6.52 -15.48 -2.44
C VAL A 193 -5.44 -16.25 -3.18
N VAL A 194 -4.27 -16.34 -2.57
CA VAL A 194 -3.15 -17.15 -3.07
C VAL A 194 -3.23 -18.52 -2.43
N ARG A 195 -3.29 -19.56 -3.27
CA ARG A 195 -3.31 -20.93 -2.78
C ARG A 195 -1.94 -21.31 -2.23
N ARG A 196 -1.95 -22.06 -1.12
CA ARG A 196 -0.74 -22.68 -0.59
C ARG A 196 -0.23 -23.70 -1.61
N GLY A 197 1.08 -23.71 -1.84
CA GLY A 197 1.73 -24.56 -2.86
C GLY A 197 2.18 -25.93 -2.34
N ARG A 198 2.01 -26.18 -1.04
CA ARG A 198 2.38 -27.42 -0.34
C ARG A 198 1.16 -28.08 0.29
#